data_AF-K7W336-F1
#
_entry.id   AF-K7W336-F1
#
_cell.length_a   1.000
_cell.length_b   1.000
_cell.length_c   1.000
_cell.angle_alpha   90.00
_cell.angle_beta   90.00
_cell.angle_gamma   90.00
#
_symmetry.space_group_name_H-M   'P 1'
#
loop_
_entity.id
_entity.type
_entity.pdbx_description
1 polymer ?
#
loop_
_entity_poly.entity_id
_entity_poly.type
_entity_poly.pdbx_seq_one_letter_code
_entity_poly.pdbx_strand_id
1 'polypeptide(L)'
;MTDNLSSKCFATTDNCTGEAFGGLFLAMTDNLSSKCFATTDNCTGEAFGELFLAMTDNLSSKCFATTDNCTGEAFGELFLAMTDNLSSKCFATTNNCTGEAFGELFLAMTDNLSSKCFATTNNCTGEAFGELFLAMTDNLSSKCFAPTNNCTGEAFGELFLAMTDNLFSKCFAPTNN
;
A
#
# COMPACT_ATOMS: atom_id res chain seq x y z
N MET A 1 15.12 -18.50 -19.51
CA MET A 1 14.73 -17.33 -18.72
C MET A 1 15.94 -16.86 -17.95
N THR A 2 16.21 -15.56 -17.93
CA THR A 2 17.16 -14.97 -16.97
C THR A 2 16.38 -14.67 -15.72
N ASP A 3 16.54 -15.50 -14.69
CA ASP A 3 16.02 -15.23 -13.36
C ASP A 3 16.55 -13.87 -12.90
N ASN A 4 15.66 -12.94 -12.58
CA ASN A 4 16.08 -11.69 -11.99
C ASN A 4 16.26 -11.95 -10.50
N LEU A 5 17.52 -12.13 -10.07
CA LEU A 5 17.85 -12.55 -8.70
C LEU A 5 17.21 -11.64 -7.64
N SER A 6 17.09 -10.34 -7.94
CA SER A 6 16.33 -9.40 -7.14
C SER A 6 16.07 -8.08 -7.86
N SER A 7 14.89 -7.50 -7.70
CA SER A 7 14.56 -6.16 -8.17
C SER A 7 14.52 -5.16 -7.00
N LYS A 8 15.07 -3.96 -7.21
CA LYS A 8 14.98 -2.83 -6.27
C LYS A 8 14.57 -1.57 -7.02
N CYS A 9 13.50 -0.92 -6.55
CA CYS A 9 12.92 0.23 -7.22
C CYS A 9 12.57 1.30 -6.18
N PHE A 10 12.88 2.56 -6.49
CA PHE A 10 12.67 3.69 -5.59
C PHE A 10 12.17 4.88 -6.40
N ALA A 11 11.07 5.50 -5.95
CA ALA A 11 10.59 6.79 -6.40
C ALA A 11 10.46 7.69 -5.17
N THR A 12 11.07 8.86 -5.21
CA THR A 12 11.05 9.80 -4.07
C THR A 12 10.77 11.19 -4.56
N THR A 13 9.80 11.85 -3.93
CA THR A 13 9.44 13.24 -4.12
C THR A 13 9.48 13.92 -2.75
N ASP A 14 10.12 15.08 -2.66
CA ASP A 14 10.32 15.77 -1.38
C ASP A 14 10.37 17.28 -1.61
N ASN A 15 9.94 18.05 -0.60
CA ASN A 15 10.00 19.52 -0.56
C ASN A 15 9.39 20.19 -1.80
N CYS A 16 8.12 19.89 -2.04
CA CYS A 16 7.44 20.29 -3.26
C CYS A 16 6.25 21.24 -3.02
N THR A 17 5.89 22.01 -4.04
CA THR A 17 4.73 22.92 -4.02
C THR A 17 3.91 22.74 -5.30
N GLY A 18 2.58 22.67 -5.17
CA GLY A 18 1.68 22.34 -6.26
C GLY A 18 1.40 20.84 -6.30
N GLU A 19 1.31 20.28 -7.51
CA GLU A 19 1.00 18.87 -7.75
C GLU A 19 2.30 18.05 -7.80
N ALA A 20 2.35 16.93 -7.06
CA ALA A 20 3.56 16.16 -6.90
C ALA A 20 3.31 14.65 -6.77
N PHE A 21 3.85 13.91 -7.75
CA PHE A 21 3.72 12.47 -7.84
C PHE A 21 5.07 11.78 -7.65
N GLY A 22 5.21 11.04 -6.56
CA GLY A 22 6.24 10.03 -6.34
C GLY A 22 5.69 8.66 -6.75
N GLY A 23 5.63 8.39 -8.06
CA GLY A 23 4.95 7.21 -8.61
C GLY A 23 5.90 6.19 -9.25
N LEU A 24 5.51 4.91 -9.23
CA LEU A 24 6.26 3.85 -9.90
C LEU A 24 5.32 2.75 -10.45
N PHE A 25 5.52 2.38 -11.71
CA PHE A 25 4.77 1.32 -12.38
C PHE A 25 5.73 0.24 -12.89
N LEU A 26 5.62 -1.00 -12.40
CA LEU A 26 6.42 -2.13 -12.92
C LEU A 26 5.60 -3.41 -13.11
N ALA A 27 6.05 -4.19 -14.10
CA ALA A 27 5.72 -5.60 -14.22
C ALA A 27 7.00 -6.44 -14.02
N MET A 28 6.91 -7.51 -13.24
CA MET A 28 8.02 -8.39 -12.92
C MET A 28 7.60 -9.86 -13.05
N THR A 29 8.43 -10.67 -13.67
CA THR A 29 8.24 -12.13 -13.80
C THR A 29 9.52 -12.84 -13.34
N ASP A 30 9.41 -14.05 -12.81
CA ASP A 30 10.55 -14.89 -12.41
C ASP A 30 11.54 -14.17 -11.49
N ASN A 31 11.03 -13.55 -10.42
CA ASN A 31 11.87 -12.83 -9.46
C ASN A 31 12.04 -13.62 -8.16
N LEU A 32 13.28 -13.72 -7.68
CA LEU A 32 13.52 -14.27 -6.34
C LEU A 32 13.08 -13.29 -5.24
N SER A 33 13.25 -12.00 -5.48
CA SER A 33 12.75 -10.99 -4.55
C SER A 33 12.57 -9.61 -5.19
N SER A 34 11.57 -8.86 -4.72
CA SER A 34 11.36 -7.47 -5.14
C SER A 34 11.24 -6.56 -3.93
N LYS A 35 11.89 -5.40 -4.00
CA LYS A 35 11.78 -4.33 -3.01
C LYS A 35 11.49 -3.00 -3.70
N CYS A 36 10.26 -2.52 -3.59
CA CYS A 36 9.79 -1.33 -4.28
C CYS A 36 9.29 -0.30 -3.28
N PHE A 37 9.72 0.94 -3.42
CA PHE A 37 9.36 2.03 -2.51
C PHE A 37 8.98 3.26 -3.30
N ALA A 38 7.84 3.85 -2.96
CA ALA A 38 7.37 5.15 -3.42
C ALA A 38 7.19 6.03 -2.19
N THR A 39 7.84 7.19 -2.15
CA THR A 39 7.82 8.09 -0.98
C THR A 39 7.60 9.53 -1.40
N THR A 40 6.60 10.19 -0.83
CA THR A 40 6.34 11.62 -1.00
C THR A 40 6.37 12.30 0.37
N ASP A 41 7.17 13.36 0.54
CA ASP A 41 7.36 14.01 1.84
C ASP A 41 7.41 15.54 1.72
N ASN A 42 7.01 16.24 2.79
CA ASN A 42 7.11 17.70 2.94
C ASN A 42 6.54 18.50 1.76
N CYS A 43 5.35 18.14 1.30
CA CYS A 43 4.72 18.75 0.13
C CYS A 43 3.52 19.63 0.49
N THR A 44 3.29 20.69 -0.30
CA THR A 44 2.10 21.56 -0.18
C THR A 44 1.34 21.59 -1.49
N GLY A 45 0.05 21.27 -1.47
CA GLY A 45 -0.78 21.06 -2.66
C GLY A 45 -1.26 19.62 -2.72
N GLU A 46 -1.19 19.00 -3.88
CA GLU A 46 -1.55 17.59 -4.07
C GLU A 46 -0.28 16.73 -4.05
N ALA A 47 -0.22 15.72 -3.20
CA ALA A 47 0.96 14.92 -2.92
C ALA A 47 0.63 13.42 -2.92
N PHE A 48 1.09 12.74 -3.96
CA PHE A 48 0.80 11.32 -4.20
C PHE A 48 2.06 10.49 -4.11
N GLY A 49 2.08 9.49 -3.25
CA GLY A 49 3.07 8.43 -3.20
C GLY A 49 2.44 7.15 -3.72
N GLU A 50 2.70 6.81 -4.97
CA GLU A 50 1.95 5.76 -5.68
C GLU A 50 2.86 4.62 -6.15
N LEU A 51 2.37 3.39 -6.00
CA LEU A 51 3.07 2.22 -6.50
C LEU A 51 2.10 1.23 -7.13
N PHE A 52 2.28 0.98 -8.42
CA PHE A 52 1.54 -0.03 -9.17
C PHE A 52 2.47 -1.16 -9.58
N LEU A 53 2.20 -2.38 -9.12
CA LEU A 53 3.04 -3.54 -9.41
C LEU A 53 2.21 -4.74 -9.85
N ALA A 54 2.61 -5.33 -10.98
CA ALA A 54 2.19 -6.65 -11.39
C ALA A 54 3.36 -7.63 -11.23
N MET A 55 3.17 -8.72 -10.49
CA MET A 55 4.21 -9.72 -10.26
C MET A 55 3.70 -11.14 -10.51
N THR A 56 4.48 -11.92 -11.24
CA THR A 56 4.23 -13.34 -11.46
C THR A 56 5.47 -14.14 -11.07
N ASP A 57 5.29 -15.33 -10.49
CA ASP A 57 6.37 -16.23 -10.11
C ASP A 57 7.42 -15.54 -9.23
N ASN A 58 6.98 -14.96 -8.10
CA ASN A 58 7.86 -14.22 -7.21
C ASN A 58 7.91 -14.83 -5.81
N LEU A 59 9.12 -15.16 -5.35
CA LEU A 59 9.28 -15.80 -4.05
C LEU A 59 9.04 -14.82 -2.89
N SER A 60 9.40 -13.54 -3.05
CA SER A 60 9.12 -12.56 -2.00
C SER A 60 9.05 -11.12 -2.48
N SER A 61 8.03 -10.40 -2.04
CA SER A 61 7.86 -8.98 -2.36
C SER A 61 7.78 -8.13 -1.09
N LYS A 62 8.39 -6.95 -1.14
CA LYS A 62 8.24 -5.89 -0.14
C LYS A 62 7.97 -4.57 -0.85
N CYS A 63 6.76 -4.06 -0.70
CA CYS A 63 6.30 -2.89 -1.43
C CYS A 63 5.75 -1.85 -0.45
N PHE A 64 6.20 -0.61 -0.60
CA PHE A 64 5.83 0.47 0.31
C PHE A 64 5.48 1.72 -0.50
N ALA A 65 4.33 2.30 -0.22
CA ALA A 65 3.92 3.61 -0.70
C ALA A 65 3.70 4.48 0.54
N THR A 66 4.42 5.60 0.65
CA THR A 66 4.39 6.44 1.84
C THR A 66 4.23 7.90 1.46
N THR A 67 3.30 8.58 2.11
CA THR A 67 3.12 10.03 2.04
C THR A 67 3.18 10.60 3.44
N ASP A 68 4.05 11.58 3.70
CA ASP A 68 4.28 12.13 5.03
C ASP A 68 4.39 13.65 5.00
N ASN A 69 4.02 14.30 6.11
CA ASN A 69 4.19 15.74 6.35
C ASN A 69 3.65 16.65 5.22
N CYS A 70 2.52 16.30 4.62
CA CYS A 70 1.94 17.06 3.51
C CYS A 70 0.79 17.97 3.95
N THR A 71 0.54 19.05 3.20
CA THR A 71 -0.62 19.93 3.39
C THR A 71 -1.40 20.07 2.08
N GLY A 72 -2.71 19.86 2.13
CA GLY A 72 -3.59 19.77 0.96
C GLY A 72 -4.13 18.35 0.82
N GLU A 73 -4.04 17.78 -0.36
CA GLU A 73 -4.42 16.40 -0.67
C GLU A 73 -3.18 15.50 -0.58
N ALA A 74 -3.24 14.44 0.22
CA ALA A 74 -2.11 13.58 0.51
C ALA A 74 -2.50 12.09 0.44
N PHE A 75 -2.01 11.40 -0.58
CA PHE A 75 -2.39 10.03 -0.88
C PHE A 75 -1.16 9.13 -0.88
N GLY A 76 -1.21 8.07 -0.09
CA GLY A 76 -0.25 6.97 -0.11
C GLY A 76 -0.95 5.75 -0.66
N GLU A 77 -0.73 5.43 -1.94
CA GLU A 77 -1.49 4.40 -2.64
C GLU A 77 -0.61 3.27 -3.14
N LEU A 78 -1.11 2.05 -2.97
CA LEU A 78 -0.42 0.86 -3.43
C LEU A 78 -1.41 -0.08 -4.12
N PHE A 79 -1.19 -0.31 -5.41
CA PHE A 79 -1.93 -1.28 -6.20
C PHE A 79 -1.03 -2.45 -6.57
N LEU A 80 -1.40 -3.66 -6.14
CA LEU A 80 -0.63 -4.88 -6.40
C LEU A 80 -1.51 -5.97 -7.01
N ALA A 81 -1.05 -6.52 -8.13
CA ALA A 81 -1.52 -7.78 -8.67
C ALA A 81 -0.39 -8.82 -8.56
N MET A 82 -0.65 -9.94 -7.90
CA MET A 82 0.33 -11.02 -7.72
C MET A 82 -0.25 -12.39 -8.05
N THR A 83 0.50 -13.17 -8.81
CA THR A 83 0.22 -14.58 -9.07
C THR A 83 1.44 -15.41 -8.67
N ASP A 84 1.22 -16.60 -8.12
CA ASP A 84 2.27 -17.56 -7.75
C ASP A 84 3.35 -16.94 -6.85
N ASN A 85 2.91 -16.33 -5.75
CA ASN A 85 3.79 -15.59 -4.85
C ASN A 85 3.92 -16.27 -3.48
N LEU A 86 5.14 -16.59 -3.04
CA LEU A 86 5.29 -17.28 -1.76
C LEU A 86 5.05 -16.34 -0.56
N SER A 87 5.53 -15.10 -0.63
CA SER A 87 5.28 -14.14 0.45
C SER A 87 5.28 -12.69 0.02
N SER A 88 4.35 -11.91 0.56
CA SER A 88 4.25 -10.48 0.28
C SER A 88 4.13 -9.65 1.55
N LYS A 89 4.78 -8.49 1.52
CA LYS A 89 4.65 -7.46 2.56
C LYS A 89 4.39 -6.11 1.90
N CYS A 90 3.22 -5.57 2.12
CA CYS A 90 2.71 -4.42 1.36
C CYS A 90 2.20 -3.37 2.34
N PHE A 91 2.65 -2.13 2.17
CA PHE A 91 2.28 -1.04 3.08
C PHE A 91 1.96 0.20 2.26
N ALA A 92 0.77 0.73 2.45
CA ALA A 92 0.37 2.06 2.03
C ALA A 92 0.22 2.90 3.30
N THR A 93 0.91 4.01 3.41
CA THR A 93 0.96 4.78 4.66
C THR A 93 0.88 6.27 4.40
N THR A 94 -0.09 6.93 5.02
CA THR A 94 -0.21 8.39 5.01
C THR A 94 -0.13 8.90 6.45
N ASN A 95 0.73 9.89 6.70
CA ASN A 95 1.01 10.33 8.06
C ASN A 95 1.23 11.83 8.16
N ASN A 96 0.90 12.42 9.31
CA ASN A 96 1.17 13.82 9.64
C ASN A 96 0.67 14.82 8.57
N CYS A 97 -0.45 14.53 7.91
CA CYS A 97 -0.97 15.37 6.84
C CYS A 97 -2.09 16.29 7.32
N THR A 98 -2.25 17.44 6.67
CA THR A 98 -3.36 18.38 6.91
C THR A 98 -4.16 18.59 5.63
N GLY A 99 -5.47 18.46 5.69
CA GLY A 99 -6.38 18.46 4.54
C GLY A 99 -6.99 17.07 4.35
N GLU A 100 -6.94 16.56 3.13
CA GLU A 100 -7.40 15.22 2.75
C GLU A 100 -6.23 14.25 2.80
N ALA A 101 -6.37 13.15 3.56
CA ALA A 101 -5.30 12.21 3.82
C ALA A 101 -5.77 10.76 3.66
N PHE A 102 -5.29 10.07 2.62
CA PHE A 102 -5.74 8.73 2.28
C PHE A 102 -4.57 7.77 2.23
N GLY A 103 -4.70 6.66 2.94
CA GLY A 103 -3.80 5.52 2.87
C GLY A 103 -4.55 4.36 2.25
N GLU A 104 -4.30 4.07 0.97
CA GLU A 104 -5.08 3.09 0.21
C GLU A 104 -4.24 1.93 -0.29
N LEU A 105 -4.77 0.73 -0.12
CA LEU A 105 -4.12 -0.49 -0.56
C LEU A 105 -5.12 -1.37 -1.32
N PHE A 106 -4.85 -1.58 -2.60
CA PHE A 106 -5.58 -2.53 -3.42
C PHE A 106 -4.71 -3.72 -3.76
N LEU A 107 -5.15 -4.92 -3.37
CA LEU A 107 -4.45 -6.16 -3.62
C LEU A 107 -5.33 -7.18 -4.34
N ALA A 108 -4.83 -7.68 -5.46
CA ALA A 108 -5.32 -8.89 -6.11
C ALA A 108 -4.23 -9.97 -6.04
N MET A 109 -4.54 -11.11 -5.42
CA MET A 109 -3.59 -12.20 -5.21
C MET A 109 -4.19 -13.56 -5.56
N THR A 110 -3.49 -14.31 -6.39
CA THR A 110 -3.82 -15.70 -6.73
C THR A 110 -2.65 -16.60 -6.35
N ASP A 111 -2.92 -17.75 -5.72
CA ASP A 111 -1.92 -18.76 -5.37
C ASP A 111 -0.78 -18.19 -4.49
N ASN A 112 -1.09 -17.39 -3.44
CA ASN A 112 -0.06 -16.97 -2.48
C ASN A 112 -0.07 -17.75 -1.17
N LEU A 113 1.12 -18.08 -0.67
CA LEU A 113 1.23 -18.77 0.62
C LEU A 113 1.01 -17.82 1.81
N SER A 114 1.55 -16.59 1.74
CA SER A 114 1.37 -15.64 2.84
C SER A 114 1.40 -14.18 2.42
N SER A 115 0.50 -13.38 2.99
CA SER A 115 0.47 -11.93 2.78
C SER A 115 0.38 -11.15 4.09
N LYS A 116 1.07 -9.99 4.14
CA LYS A 116 0.97 -9.02 5.23
C LYS A 116 0.81 -7.62 4.66
N CYS A 117 -0.39 -7.06 4.80
CA CYS A 117 -0.82 -5.92 4.01
C CYS A 117 -1.41 -4.83 4.92
N PHE A 118 -0.93 -3.60 4.83
CA PHE A 118 -1.33 -2.54 5.75
C PHE A 118 -1.61 -1.26 4.99
N ALA A 119 -2.75 -0.64 5.26
CA ALA A 119 -3.14 0.66 4.75
C ALA A 119 -3.36 1.60 5.93
N THR A 120 -2.38 2.43 6.29
CA THR A 120 -2.44 3.16 7.56
C THR A 120 -2.52 4.66 7.34
N THR A 121 -3.46 5.31 8.01
CA THR A 121 -3.56 6.77 8.03
C THR A 121 -3.44 7.26 9.47
N ASN A 122 -2.45 8.09 9.77
CA ASN A 122 -2.19 8.49 11.16
C ASN A 122 -1.90 9.98 11.32
N ASN A 123 -2.25 10.53 12.48
CA ASN A 123 -1.90 11.90 12.90
C ASN A 123 -2.29 12.97 11.88
N CYS A 124 -3.44 12.79 11.20
CA CYS A 124 -3.91 13.72 10.18
C CYS A 124 -4.96 14.69 10.72
N THR A 125 -5.11 15.85 10.08
CA THR A 125 -6.14 16.84 10.40
C THR A 125 -6.95 17.15 9.16
N GLY A 126 -8.27 16.99 9.22
CA GLY A 126 -9.18 17.10 8.07
C GLY A 126 -9.89 15.76 7.82
N GLU A 127 -9.97 15.35 6.57
CA GLU A 127 -10.55 14.05 6.22
C GLU A 127 -9.43 13.00 6.14
N ALA A 128 -9.61 11.87 6.81
CA ALA A 128 -8.58 10.84 6.94
C ALA A 128 -9.15 9.44 6.73
N PHE A 129 -8.72 8.77 5.66
CA PHE A 129 -9.22 7.44 5.32
C PHE A 129 -8.08 6.42 5.21
N GLY A 130 -8.31 5.26 5.79
CA GLY A 130 -7.44 4.09 5.64
C GLY A 130 -8.24 2.98 4.96
N GLU A 131 -7.97 2.72 3.69
CA GLU A 131 -8.76 1.78 2.90
C GLU A 131 -7.96 0.58 2.44
N LEU A 132 -8.57 -0.60 2.57
CA LEU A 132 -7.95 -1.84 2.16
C LEU A 132 -8.92 -2.71 1.38
N PHE A 133 -8.61 -2.89 0.10
CA PHE A 133 -9.31 -3.80 -0.79
C PHE A 133 -8.44 -5.04 -1.04
N LEU A 134 -9.00 -6.22 -0.77
CA LEU A 134 -8.31 -7.50 -0.95
C LEU A 134 -9.19 -8.47 -1.73
N ALA A 135 -8.75 -8.80 -2.94
CA ALA A 135 -9.23 -9.94 -3.71
C ALA A 135 -8.18 -11.06 -3.67
N MET A 136 -8.55 -12.21 -3.11
CA MET A 136 -7.61 -13.30 -2.83
C MET A 136 -8.22 -14.65 -3.22
N THR A 137 -7.52 -15.41 -4.06
CA THR A 137 -7.90 -16.78 -4.46
C THR A 137 -6.76 -17.73 -4.14
N ASP A 138 -7.07 -18.88 -3.52
CA ASP A 138 -6.09 -19.94 -3.20
C ASP A 138 -4.94 -19.47 -2.30
N ASN A 139 -5.24 -18.63 -1.29
CA ASN A 139 -4.20 -18.14 -0.38
C ASN A 139 -4.19 -18.88 0.96
N LEU A 140 -3.02 -19.32 1.42
CA LEU A 140 -2.93 -20.07 2.67
C LEU A 140 -3.11 -19.17 3.91
N SER A 141 -2.48 -17.99 3.94
CA SER A 141 -2.59 -17.10 5.09
C SER A 141 -2.49 -15.61 4.76
N SER A 142 -3.37 -14.80 5.34
CA SER A 142 -3.38 -13.35 5.13
C SER A 142 -3.53 -12.60 6.44
N LYS A 143 -2.69 -11.57 6.64
CA LYS A 143 -2.83 -10.60 7.73
C LYS A 143 -2.97 -9.22 7.13
N CYS A 144 -4.05 -8.53 7.46
CA CYS A 144 -4.35 -7.28 6.80
C CYS A 144 -4.92 -6.24 7.77
N PHE A 145 -4.49 -4.99 7.67
CA PHE A 145 -4.91 -3.97 8.62
C PHE A 145 -5.07 -2.61 7.94
N ALA A 146 -6.19 -1.94 8.18
CA ALA A 146 -6.43 -0.60 7.66
C ALA A 146 -6.75 0.42 8.78
N PRO A 147 -5.80 0.69 9.69
CA PRO A 147 -6.08 1.55 10.82
C PRO A 147 -6.02 3.04 10.44
N THR A 148 -6.96 3.79 10.97
CA THR A 148 -6.96 5.26 10.94
C THR A 148 -6.87 5.77 12.37
N ASN A 149 -5.74 6.36 12.78
CA ASN A 149 -5.53 6.75 14.17
C ASN A 149 -5.11 8.21 14.38
N ASN A 150 -5.46 8.76 15.54
CA ASN A 150 -5.08 10.10 16.00
C ASN A 150 -5.42 11.17 14.95
N CYS A 151 -6.51 10.99 14.22
CA CYS A 151 -6.94 11.92 13.19
C CYS A 151 -8.04 12.83 13.76
N THR A 152 -7.94 14.12 13.46
CA THR A 152 -8.96 15.10 13.88
C THR A 152 -9.77 15.53 12.66
N GLY A 153 -11.10 15.51 12.79
CA GLY A 153 -12.02 15.68 11.66
C GLY A 153 -12.76 14.39 11.35
N GLU A 154 -13.07 14.18 10.07
CA GLU A 154 -13.75 12.98 9.59
C GLU A 154 -12.71 11.88 9.35
N ALA A 155 -12.93 10.70 9.93
CA ALA A 155 -11.97 9.62 9.86
C ALA A 155 -12.64 8.26 9.76
N PHE A 156 -12.17 7.43 8.83
CA PHE A 156 -12.68 6.08 8.64
C PHE A 156 -11.56 5.09 8.29
N GLY A 157 -11.75 3.86 8.74
CA GLY A 157 -11.00 2.70 8.29
C GLY A 157 -11.95 1.76 7.58
N GLU A 158 -11.69 1.46 6.31
CA GLU A 158 -12.53 0.56 5.52
C GLU A 158 -11.76 -0.70 5.10
N LEU A 159 -12.51 -1.80 5.02
CA LEU A 159 -11.97 -3.09 4.66
C LEU A 159 -12.96 -3.84 3.77
N PHE A 160 -12.54 -4.08 2.53
CA PHE A 160 -13.25 -4.92 1.58
C PHE A 160 -12.48 -6.22 1.35
N LEU A 161 -13.15 -7.36 1.58
CA LEU A 161 -12.57 -8.70 1.42
C LEU A 161 -13.38 -9.55 0.44
N ALA A 162 -12.76 -9.97 -0.65
CA ALA A 162 -13.25 -11.00 -1.55
C ALA A 162 -12.26 -12.18 -1.54
N MET A 163 -12.53 -13.19 -0.71
CA MET A 163 -11.64 -14.34 -0.51
C MET A 163 -12.29 -15.64 -0.96
N THR A 164 -11.61 -16.41 -1.82
CA THR A 164 -12.03 -17.75 -2.27
C THR A 164 -10.92 -18.76 -1.96
N ASP A 165 -11.25 -19.89 -1.35
CA ASP A 165 -10.28 -20.95 -1.01
C ASP A 165 -9.09 -20.47 -0.17
N ASN A 166 -9.38 -19.55 0.77
CA ASN A 166 -8.40 -19.04 1.72
C ASN A 166 -8.47 -19.79 3.06
N LEU A 167 -7.33 -20.27 3.57
CA LEU A 167 -7.34 -21.10 4.79
C LEU A 167 -7.36 -20.29 6.09
N PHE A 168 -6.60 -19.20 6.19
CA PHE A 168 -6.53 -18.37 7.40
C PHE A 168 -6.42 -16.87 7.09
N SER A 169 -7.37 -16.06 7.55
CA SER A 169 -7.30 -14.60 7.44
C SER A 169 -7.48 -13.89 8.79
N LYS A 170 -6.70 -12.84 9.02
CA LYS A 170 -6.86 -11.92 10.16
C LYS A 170 -6.80 -10.49 9.64
N CYS A 171 -7.96 -9.84 9.60
CA CYS A 171 -8.16 -8.60 8.89
C CYS A 171 -9.03 -7.62 9.68
N PHE A 172 -8.55 -6.40 9.91
CA PHE A 172 -9.24 -5.40 10.74
C PHE A 172 -8.93 -3.95 10.31
N ALA A 173 -9.92 -3.07 10.35
CA ALA A 173 -9.75 -1.64 10.05
C ALA A 173 -10.27 -0.80 11.22
N PRO A 174 -9.48 -0.63 12.30
CA PRO A 174 -9.91 0.17 13.44
C PRO A 174 -9.77 1.66 13.13
N THR A 175 -10.74 2.45 13.59
CA THR A 175 -10.67 3.91 13.58
C THR A 175 -10.62 4.42 15.01
N ASN A 176 -9.57 5.17 15.36
CA ASN A 176 -9.39 5.77 16.68
C ASN A 176 -9.01 7.24 16.54
N ASN A 177 -9.91 8.16 16.88
CA ASN A 177 -9.66 9.60 16.81
C ASN A 177 -9.06 10.14 18.11
#